data_AF-A0A2N8L0W4-F1
#
_entry.id   AF-A0A2N8L0W4-F1
#
_cell.length_a   1.000
_cell.length_b   1.000
_cell.length_c   1.000
_cell.angle_alpha   90.00
_cell.angle_beta   90.00
_cell.angle_gamma   90.00
#
_symmetry.space_group_name_H-M   'P 1'
#
loop_
_entity.id
_entity.type
_entity.pdbx_description
1 polymer ?
#
loop_
_entity_poly.entity_id
_entity_poly.type
_entity_poly.pdbx_seq_one_letter_code
_entity_poly.pdbx_strand_id
1 'polypeptide(L)'
;MNFRLLALSALLGLSSAASLAAPVTTVDFSDFSANTLRKAVKSVTEEGFTVSNDCANIKSGRKPLETCLMSDASGRGNKRNVFAYNVFNASTTTLAREDGHSFNFESIDLDEYLNLPSSVFSDYSIDFSFSYADGSHAKKTVQLDRRTGFQTFQLNERNLLNASWISSKSVYFDNLKTSNVPEPASLALTLLALGGLAYSRRNSKRA
;
A
#
# COMPACT_ATOMS: atom_id res chain seq x y z
N MET A 1 16.84 -33.13 47.86
CA MET A 1 16.66 -32.83 46.41
C MET A 1 16.00 -31.48 46.27
N ASN A 2 16.70 -30.50 45.72
CA ASN A 2 16.30 -29.09 45.72
C ASN A 2 15.34 -28.80 44.55
N PHE A 3 14.03 -28.69 44.87
CA PHE A 3 12.93 -28.39 43.94
C PHE A 3 12.97 -26.99 43.29
N ARG A 4 13.98 -26.16 43.58
CA ARG A 4 14.05 -24.77 43.09
C ARG A 4 14.60 -24.62 41.66
N LEU A 5 15.17 -25.66 41.07
CA LEU A 5 15.75 -25.60 39.72
C LEU A 5 14.79 -25.98 38.57
N LEU A 6 13.61 -26.53 38.87
CA LEU A 6 12.64 -26.96 37.85
C LEU A 6 11.65 -25.88 37.41
N ALA A 7 11.60 -24.73 38.10
CA ALA A 7 10.66 -23.65 37.78
C ALA A 7 11.17 -22.67 36.70
N LEU A 8 12.46 -22.71 36.35
CA LEU A 8 13.05 -21.75 35.39
C LEU A 8 12.94 -22.21 33.93
N SER A 9 12.80 -23.51 33.68
CA SER A 9 12.72 -24.09 32.33
C SER A 9 11.29 -24.07 31.74
N ALA A 10 10.26 -23.82 32.56
CA ALA A 10 8.87 -23.75 32.10
C ALA A 10 8.45 -22.37 31.56
N LEU A 11 9.24 -21.31 31.81
CA LEU A 11 8.98 -19.95 31.32
C LEU A 11 9.53 -19.66 29.92
N LEU A 12 10.33 -20.55 29.35
CA LEU A 12 10.89 -20.43 27.99
C LEU A 12 10.05 -21.11 26.90
N GLY A 13 8.97 -21.81 27.26
CA GLY A 13 8.13 -22.56 26.33
C GLY A 13 6.92 -21.81 25.74
N LEU A 14 6.68 -20.55 26.15
CA LEU A 14 5.48 -19.78 25.80
C LEU A 14 5.73 -18.62 24.83
N SER A 15 6.96 -18.40 24.37
CA SER A 15 7.27 -17.40 23.33
C SER A 15 7.01 -17.94 21.92
N SER A 16 5.89 -18.63 21.73
CA SER A 16 5.23 -18.73 20.43
C SER A 16 4.76 -17.32 20.11
N ALA A 17 5.65 -16.51 19.55
CA ALA A 17 5.33 -15.20 19.03
C ALA A 17 4.24 -15.39 17.96
N ALA A 18 2.99 -15.29 18.38
CA ALA A 18 1.87 -15.15 17.50
C ALA A 18 2.12 -13.84 16.74
N SER A 19 2.67 -13.99 15.53
CA SER A 19 2.65 -12.92 14.53
C SER A 19 1.17 -12.65 14.29
N LEU A 20 0.62 -11.68 15.02
CA LEU A 20 -0.72 -11.18 14.75
C LEU A 20 -0.69 -10.70 13.31
N ALA A 21 -1.54 -11.28 12.46
CA ALA A 21 -1.72 -10.78 11.11
C ALA A 21 -2.03 -9.29 11.21
N ALA A 22 -1.23 -8.47 10.54
CA ALA A 22 -1.45 -7.03 10.55
C ALA A 22 -2.85 -6.73 10.00
N PRO A 23 -3.58 -5.76 10.57
CA PRO A 23 -4.87 -5.36 10.04
C PRO A 23 -4.70 -4.92 8.58
N VAL A 24 -5.67 -5.32 7.75
CA VAL A 24 -5.77 -4.84 6.37
C VAL A 24 -6.40 -3.45 6.39
N THR A 25 -5.70 -2.51 5.79
CA THR A 25 -6.11 -1.14 5.53
C THR A 25 -6.61 -1.03 4.09
N THR A 26 -7.60 -0.18 3.83
CA THR A 26 -8.07 0.11 2.46
C THR A 26 -7.88 1.59 2.19
N VAL A 27 -7.14 1.92 1.13
CA VAL A 27 -7.11 3.27 0.56
C VAL A 27 -8.26 3.36 -0.45
N ASP A 28 -9.28 4.15 -0.11
CA ASP A 28 -10.54 4.31 -0.86
C ASP A 28 -10.71 5.72 -1.45
N PHE A 29 -9.70 6.58 -1.27
CA PHE A 29 -9.65 7.94 -1.82
C PHE A 29 -10.78 8.85 -1.32
N SER A 30 -11.46 8.50 -0.23
CA SER A 30 -12.56 9.31 0.33
C SER A 30 -12.11 10.73 0.68
N ASP A 31 -10.88 10.88 1.19
CA ASP A 31 -10.27 12.18 1.51
C ASP A 31 -9.90 13.00 0.26
N PHE A 32 -9.74 12.34 -0.88
CA PHE A 32 -9.31 12.97 -2.13
C PHE A 32 -10.37 13.94 -2.70
N SER A 33 -11.67 13.64 -2.54
CA SER A 33 -12.76 14.46 -3.11
C SER A 33 -13.53 15.31 -2.11
N ALA A 34 -13.14 15.32 -0.82
CA ALA A 34 -13.91 15.92 0.27
C ALA A 34 -14.33 17.39 0.06
N ASN A 35 -13.71 18.13 -0.87
CA ASN A 35 -13.95 19.57 -1.06
C ASN A 35 -14.30 20.05 -2.49
N THR A 36 -14.10 19.26 -3.55
CA THR A 36 -14.45 19.66 -4.93
C THR A 36 -14.52 18.45 -5.88
N LEU A 37 -15.50 18.43 -6.79
CA LEU A 37 -15.53 17.47 -7.91
C LEU A 37 -14.34 17.73 -8.84
N ARG A 38 -13.56 16.68 -9.15
CA ARG A 38 -12.41 16.68 -10.08
C ARG A 38 -11.24 17.55 -9.63
N LYS A 39 -10.45 17.00 -8.71
CA LYS A 39 -9.19 17.60 -8.27
C LYS A 39 -8.02 16.87 -8.92
N ALA A 40 -7.09 17.61 -9.51
CA ALA A 40 -5.79 17.10 -9.91
C ALA A 40 -4.76 17.39 -8.82
N VAL A 41 -4.01 16.38 -8.41
CA VAL A 41 -2.92 16.49 -7.44
C VAL A 41 -1.68 15.76 -7.93
N LYS A 42 -0.55 16.03 -7.29
CA LYS A 42 0.69 15.25 -7.48
C LYS A 42 0.62 13.91 -6.74
N SER A 43 0.08 13.97 -5.53
CA SER A 43 -0.08 12.83 -4.64
C SER A 43 -1.25 13.03 -3.69
N VAL A 44 -1.75 11.92 -3.16
CA VAL A 44 -2.73 11.85 -2.07
C VAL A 44 -2.19 10.91 -1.00
N THR A 45 -2.41 11.25 0.25
CA THR A 45 -2.02 10.43 1.40
C THR A 45 -3.27 10.10 2.19
N GLU A 46 -3.46 8.81 2.48
CA GLU A 46 -4.63 8.27 3.15
C GLU A 46 -4.22 7.01 3.90
N GLU A 47 -4.69 6.85 5.14
CA GLU A 47 -4.40 5.69 5.99
C GLU A 47 -2.90 5.32 6.11
N GLY A 48 -2.01 6.32 6.07
CA GLY A 48 -0.54 6.13 6.15
C GLY A 48 0.13 5.67 4.84
N PHE A 49 -0.60 5.67 3.73
CA PHE A 49 -0.10 5.37 2.40
C PHE A 49 -0.15 6.60 1.50
N THR A 50 0.86 6.79 0.68
CA THR A 50 0.91 7.83 -0.34
C THR A 50 0.78 7.21 -1.73
N VAL A 51 -0.20 7.70 -2.50
CA VAL A 51 -0.35 7.42 -3.92
C VAL A 51 0.08 8.66 -4.70
N SER A 52 0.99 8.50 -5.65
CA SER A 52 1.56 9.60 -6.44
C SER A 52 1.62 9.25 -7.91
N ASN A 53 1.69 10.25 -8.78
CA ASN A 53 1.90 10.04 -10.21
C ASN A 53 2.96 10.99 -10.79
N ASP A 54 3.76 10.48 -11.73
CA ASP A 54 4.87 11.22 -12.36
C ASP A 54 4.46 12.11 -13.55
N CYS A 55 3.17 12.09 -13.91
CA CYS A 55 2.59 12.80 -15.04
C CYS A 55 3.29 12.50 -16.39
N ALA A 56 4.03 11.41 -16.51
CA ALA A 56 4.85 11.05 -17.67
C ALA A 56 5.73 12.20 -18.20
N ASN A 57 6.16 13.13 -17.34
CA ASN A 57 6.87 14.36 -17.74
C ASN A 57 6.13 15.23 -18.78
N ILE A 58 4.80 15.15 -18.84
CA ILE A 58 3.98 15.95 -19.74
C ILE A 58 4.13 17.44 -19.43
N LYS A 59 4.07 18.28 -20.46
CA LYS A 59 4.22 19.74 -20.33
C LYS A 59 2.94 20.45 -20.75
N SER A 60 2.54 21.45 -19.95
CA SER A 60 1.56 22.46 -20.34
C SER A 60 2.30 23.72 -20.79
N GLY A 61 2.43 23.87 -22.11
CA GLY A 61 3.32 24.88 -22.71
C GLY A 61 4.79 24.62 -22.35
N ARG A 62 5.41 25.57 -21.64
CA ARG A 62 6.83 25.46 -21.20
C ARG A 62 7.02 24.86 -19.80
N LYS A 63 5.94 24.63 -19.06
CA LYS A 63 6.01 24.15 -17.67
C LYS A 63 5.66 22.66 -17.62
N PRO A 64 6.42 21.83 -16.88
CA PRO A 64 6.01 20.46 -16.57
C PRO A 64 4.66 20.48 -15.84
N LEU A 65 3.82 19.49 -16.15
CA LEU A 65 2.60 19.23 -15.41
C LEU A 65 2.99 18.51 -14.11
N GLU A 66 2.65 19.11 -12.97
CA GLU A 66 2.98 18.55 -11.65
C GLU A 66 1.78 17.86 -10.99
N THR A 67 0.58 18.02 -11.54
CA THR A 67 -0.67 17.47 -10.99
C THR A 67 -1.44 16.74 -12.07
N CYS A 68 -1.63 15.44 -11.89
CA CYS A 68 -2.16 14.54 -12.91
C CYS A 68 -2.83 13.30 -12.33
N LEU A 69 -2.66 13.03 -11.03
CA LEU A 69 -3.52 12.12 -10.30
C LEU A 69 -4.85 12.84 -10.10
N MET A 70 -5.93 12.30 -10.65
CA MET A 70 -7.24 12.92 -10.63
C MET A 70 -8.22 12.11 -9.78
N SER A 71 -9.21 12.76 -9.19
CA SER A 71 -10.36 12.10 -8.54
C SER A 71 -11.64 12.31 -9.33
N ASP A 72 -12.49 11.29 -9.39
CA ASP A 72 -13.91 11.45 -9.72
C ASP A 72 -14.73 10.74 -8.64
N ALA A 73 -16.06 10.91 -8.69
CA ALA A 73 -16.96 10.27 -7.77
C ALA A 73 -18.18 9.71 -8.51
N SER A 74 -18.60 8.51 -8.11
CA SER A 74 -19.87 7.91 -8.54
C SER A 74 -20.90 8.01 -7.42
N GLY A 75 -22.20 7.93 -7.78
CA GLY A 75 -23.30 8.05 -6.83
C GLY A 75 -23.77 9.49 -6.58
N ARG A 76 -24.66 9.67 -5.60
CA ARG A 76 -25.28 10.98 -5.27
C ARG A 76 -25.32 11.20 -3.76
N GLY A 77 -25.23 12.47 -3.34
CA GLY A 77 -25.36 12.87 -1.94
C GLY A 77 -24.24 12.32 -1.06
N ASN A 78 -24.62 11.68 0.06
CA ASN A 78 -23.69 11.10 1.05
C ASN A 78 -23.26 9.67 0.72
N LYS A 79 -23.69 9.12 -0.42
CA LYS A 79 -23.31 7.78 -0.91
C LYS A 79 -22.37 7.90 -2.11
N ARG A 80 -21.41 8.82 -2.03
CA ARG A 80 -20.44 9.03 -3.09
C ARG A 80 -19.26 8.09 -2.87
N ASN A 81 -18.96 7.28 -3.88
CA ASN A 81 -17.73 6.50 -3.92
C ASN A 81 -16.72 7.31 -4.71
N VAL A 82 -15.61 7.62 -4.07
CA VAL A 82 -14.52 8.38 -4.66
C VAL A 82 -13.54 7.39 -5.23
N PHE A 83 -12.98 7.69 -6.40
CA PHE A 83 -11.94 6.86 -6.98
C PHE A 83 -10.90 7.74 -7.66
N ALA A 84 -9.69 7.22 -7.75
CA ALA A 84 -8.60 7.90 -8.41
C ALA A 84 -8.49 7.44 -9.87
N TYR A 85 -7.94 8.31 -10.71
CA TYR A 85 -7.69 7.98 -12.10
C TYR A 85 -6.51 8.73 -12.67
N ASN A 86 -5.98 8.16 -13.73
CA ASN A 86 -4.95 8.78 -14.53
C ASN A 86 -5.37 8.79 -16.00
N VAL A 87 -5.23 9.93 -16.67
CA VAL A 87 -5.58 10.11 -18.09
C VAL A 87 -4.39 10.07 -19.04
N PHE A 88 -3.18 10.04 -18.51
CA PHE A 88 -1.93 10.13 -19.25
C PHE A 88 -1.31 8.76 -19.44
N ASN A 89 -1.31 8.32 -20.70
CA ASN A 89 -0.67 7.08 -21.12
C ASN A 89 0.81 7.09 -20.71
N ALA A 90 1.31 5.94 -20.29
CA ALA A 90 2.70 5.74 -19.84
C ALA A 90 3.12 6.55 -18.59
N SER A 91 2.19 7.17 -17.87
CA SER A 91 2.50 7.73 -16.55
C SER A 91 2.58 6.61 -15.51
N THR A 92 3.45 6.79 -14.53
CA THR A 92 3.67 5.83 -13.46
C THR A 92 2.94 6.29 -12.21
N THR A 93 1.95 5.50 -11.78
CA THR A 93 1.36 5.67 -10.44
C THR A 93 2.12 4.83 -9.45
N THR A 94 2.46 5.40 -8.29
CA THR A 94 3.25 4.73 -7.24
C THR A 94 2.51 4.78 -5.91
N LEU A 95 2.41 3.62 -5.25
CA LEU A 95 1.95 3.41 -3.90
C LEU A 95 3.14 3.10 -2.98
N ALA A 96 3.26 3.82 -1.87
CA ALA A 96 4.25 3.55 -0.83
C ALA A 96 3.70 3.95 0.54
N ARG A 97 4.28 3.43 1.63
CA ARG A 97 3.99 3.94 2.97
C ARG A 97 4.63 5.30 3.19
N GLU A 98 3.93 6.17 3.91
CA GLU A 98 4.43 7.51 4.24
C GLU A 98 5.67 7.47 5.15
N ASP A 99 5.74 6.48 6.05
CA ASP A 99 6.86 6.29 6.97
C ASP A 99 8.07 5.54 6.36
N GLY A 100 7.98 5.14 5.09
CA GLY A 100 9.03 4.42 4.38
C GLY A 100 9.23 2.96 4.82
N HIS A 101 8.40 2.43 5.72
CA HIS A 101 8.46 1.02 6.11
C HIS A 101 7.85 0.12 5.04
N SER A 102 8.13 -1.18 5.14
CA SER A 102 7.55 -2.16 4.24
C SER A 102 6.06 -2.41 4.50
N PHE A 103 5.37 -2.86 3.46
CA PHE A 103 3.95 -3.23 3.48
C PHE A 103 3.66 -4.46 2.61
N ASN A 104 2.48 -5.03 2.76
CA ASN A 104 1.92 -6.00 1.82
C ASN A 104 0.85 -5.31 0.97
N PHE A 105 0.73 -5.73 -0.29
CA PHE A 105 -0.26 -5.25 -1.23
C PHE A 105 -1.13 -6.42 -1.71
N GLU A 106 -2.31 -6.52 -1.15
CA GLU A 106 -3.22 -7.66 -1.29
C GLU A 106 -3.99 -7.57 -2.61
N SER A 107 -4.69 -6.45 -2.82
CA SER A 107 -5.52 -6.27 -4.02
C SER A 107 -5.74 -4.81 -4.39
N ILE A 108 -6.16 -4.61 -5.63
CA ILE A 108 -6.56 -3.32 -6.19
C ILE A 108 -7.80 -3.50 -7.05
N ASP A 109 -8.72 -2.54 -7.01
CA ASP A 109 -9.83 -2.47 -7.94
C ASP A 109 -9.45 -1.58 -9.12
N LEU A 110 -9.66 -2.05 -10.35
CA LEU A 110 -9.29 -1.37 -11.59
C LEU A 110 -10.47 -1.33 -12.57
N ASP A 111 -10.60 -0.25 -13.33
CA ASP A 111 -11.55 -0.12 -14.44
C ASP A 111 -10.94 0.71 -15.58
N GLU A 112 -11.43 0.53 -16.81
CA GLU A 112 -11.04 1.35 -17.95
C GLU A 112 -11.71 2.74 -17.85
N TYR A 113 -10.94 3.81 -18.10
CA TYR A 113 -11.51 5.13 -18.28
C TYR A 113 -12.27 5.20 -19.61
N LEU A 114 -13.54 4.85 -19.59
CA LEU A 114 -14.41 4.89 -20.76
C LEU A 114 -14.96 6.31 -20.98
N ASN A 115 -14.33 7.07 -21.87
CA ASN A 115 -14.90 8.34 -22.33
C ASN A 115 -15.04 8.42 -23.85
N LEU A 116 -15.17 7.30 -24.57
CA LEU A 116 -15.40 7.32 -26.01
C LEU A 116 -16.36 6.20 -26.48
N PRO A 117 -17.41 6.52 -27.25
CA PRO A 117 -18.40 5.57 -27.77
C PRO A 117 -17.84 4.60 -28.85
N SER A 118 -16.56 4.69 -29.16
CA SER A 118 -15.87 3.88 -30.18
C SER A 118 -14.65 3.13 -29.66
N SER A 119 -14.48 2.95 -28.34
CA SER A 119 -13.44 2.08 -27.78
C SER A 119 -13.80 0.62 -28.08
N VAL A 120 -13.45 0.19 -29.29
CA VAL A 120 -13.44 -1.22 -29.68
C VAL A 120 -12.39 -1.91 -28.81
N PHE A 121 -12.86 -2.46 -27.69
CA PHE A 121 -12.33 -3.56 -26.90
C PHE A 121 -10.94 -4.11 -27.30
N SER A 122 -9.89 -3.33 -27.14
CA SER A 122 -8.52 -3.83 -27.23
C SER A 122 -8.10 -4.34 -25.86
N ASP A 123 -7.24 -5.36 -25.82
CA ASP A 123 -6.71 -5.88 -24.56
C ASP A 123 -6.08 -4.72 -23.76
N TYR A 124 -6.54 -4.55 -22.53
CA TYR A 124 -6.16 -3.45 -21.65
C TYR A 124 -5.25 -4.00 -20.57
N SER A 125 -3.95 -3.85 -20.80
CA SER A 125 -2.92 -4.30 -19.86
C SER A 125 -2.50 -3.20 -18.91
N ILE A 126 -2.32 -3.58 -17.65
CA ILE A 126 -1.71 -2.75 -16.62
C ILE A 126 -0.49 -3.50 -16.11
N ASP A 127 0.67 -2.87 -16.27
CA ASP A 127 1.96 -3.42 -15.88
C ASP A 127 2.34 -2.91 -14.51
N PHE A 128 2.35 -3.80 -13.52
CA PHE A 128 2.83 -3.56 -12.18
C PHE A 128 4.32 -3.83 -12.07
N SER A 129 5.01 -2.99 -11.30
CA SER A 129 6.39 -3.18 -10.86
C SER A 129 6.47 -3.06 -9.33
N PHE A 130 7.13 -4.02 -8.71
CA PHE A 130 7.24 -4.15 -7.26
C PHE A 130 8.70 -4.01 -6.84
N SER A 131 8.96 -3.22 -5.80
CA SER A 131 10.28 -3.10 -5.16
C SER A 131 10.19 -3.61 -3.74
N TYR A 132 10.97 -4.66 -3.42
CA TYR A 132 10.92 -5.33 -2.12
C TYR A 132 11.96 -4.76 -1.15
N ALA A 133 11.72 -4.97 0.15
CA ALA A 133 12.59 -4.51 1.23
C ALA A 133 13.98 -5.17 1.21
N ASP A 134 14.13 -6.33 0.57
CA ASP A 134 15.41 -7.02 0.38
C ASP A 134 16.20 -6.51 -0.84
N GLY A 135 15.67 -5.51 -1.56
CA GLY A 135 16.26 -4.95 -2.78
C GLY A 135 15.95 -5.72 -4.05
N SER A 136 15.19 -6.82 -3.98
CA SER A 136 14.70 -7.51 -5.19
C SER A 136 13.57 -6.73 -5.87
N HIS A 137 13.25 -7.15 -7.09
CA HIS A 137 12.17 -6.56 -7.89
C HIS A 137 11.36 -7.63 -8.62
N ALA A 138 10.07 -7.38 -8.82
CA ALA A 138 9.20 -8.22 -9.63
C ALA A 138 8.28 -7.38 -10.51
N LYS A 139 7.71 -8.01 -11.55
CA LYS A 139 6.72 -7.41 -12.43
C LYS A 139 5.54 -8.35 -12.60
N LYS A 140 4.35 -7.77 -12.74
CA LYS A 140 3.10 -8.51 -13.00
C LYS A 140 2.24 -7.70 -13.95
N THR A 141 1.72 -8.35 -14.98
CA THR A 141 0.73 -7.73 -15.87
C THR A 141 -0.64 -8.29 -15.55
N VAL A 142 -1.61 -7.40 -15.40
CA VAL A 142 -3.03 -7.78 -15.32
C VAL A 142 -3.76 -7.29 -16.57
N GLN A 143 -4.83 -8.00 -16.92
CA GLN A 143 -5.66 -7.67 -18.08
C GLN A 143 -7.06 -7.36 -17.58
N LEU A 144 -7.57 -6.16 -17.91
CA LEU A 144 -8.99 -5.88 -17.71
C LEU A 144 -9.81 -6.67 -18.73
N ASP A 145 -10.96 -7.16 -18.29
CA ASP A 145 -11.94 -7.67 -19.22
C ASP A 145 -12.60 -6.54 -20.03
N ARG A 146 -13.51 -6.90 -20.93
CA ARG A 146 -14.20 -5.98 -21.83
C ARG A 146 -15.48 -5.40 -21.22
N ARG A 147 -15.62 -5.39 -19.90
CA ARG A 147 -16.82 -4.96 -19.18
C ARG A 147 -16.52 -3.70 -18.40
N THR A 148 -17.55 -2.85 -18.29
CA THR A 148 -17.51 -1.66 -17.45
C THR A 148 -17.62 -2.05 -15.98
N GLY A 149 -16.94 -1.31 -15.12
CA GLY A 149 -17.01 -1.46 -13.68
C GLY A 149 -15.73 -2.04 -13.11
N PHE A 150 -15.48 -1.68 -11.85
CA PHE A 150 -14.30 -2.11 -11.11
C PHE A 150 -14.17 -3.63 -11.03
N GLN A 151 -12.98 -4.10 -11.40
CA GLN A 151 -12.54 -5.49 -11.28
C GLN A 151 -11.46 -5.58 -10.20
N THR A 152 -11.64 -6.50 -9.25
CA THR A 152 -10.66 -6.73 -8.19
C THR A 152 -9.56 -7.66 -8.68
N PHE A 153 -8.32 -7.17 -8.66
CA PHE A 153 -7.12 -7.95 -8.96
C PHE A 153 -6.38 -8.30 -7.69
N GLN A 154 -6.18 -9.59 -7.46
CA GLN A 154 -5.38 -10.11 -6.36
C GLN A 154 -3.89 -10.05 -6.73
N LEU A 155 -3.15 -9.17 -6.05
CA LEU A 155 -1.72 -9.01 -6.22
C LEU A 155 -0.96 -9.96 -5.30
N ASN A 156 -1.32 -9.98 -4.01
CA ASN A 156 -0.73 -10.79 -2.95
C ASN A 156 0.78 -10.61 -2.77
N GLU A 157 1.27 -9.40 -3.01
CA GLU A 157 2.68 -9.07 -2.87
C GLU A 157 2.99 -8.69 -1.42
N ARG A 158 4.18 -9.07 -0.94
CA ARG A 158 4.57 -8.90 0.47
C ARG A 158 5.91 -8.20 0.61
N ASN A 159 6.13 -7.55 1.75
CA ASN A 159 7.39 -6.88 2.09
C ASN A 159 7.85 -5.86 1.02
N LEU A 160 6.91 -5.10 0.47
CA LEU A 160 7.15 -4.06 -0.52
C LEU A 160 7.61 -2.76 0.14
N LEU A 161 8.57 -2.08 -0.47
CA LEU A 161 8.86 -0.66 -0.22
C LEU A 161 7.97 0.24 -1.07
N ASN A 162 7.68 -0.19 -2.31
CA ASN A 162 6.73 0.47 -3.18
C ASN A 162 6.15 -0.53 -4.20
N ALA A 163 4.95 -0.22 -4.65
CA ALA A 163 4.35 -0.80 -5.84
C ALA A 163 4.06 0.34 -6.82
N SER A 164 4.30 0.10 -8.11
CA SER A 164 3.97 1.06 -9.16
C SER A 164 3.26 0.36 -10.29
N TRP A 165 2.43 1.11 -11.01
CA TRP A 165 1.78 0.60 -12.22
C TRP A 165 1.75 1.65 -13.31
N ILE A 166 1.88 1.14 -14.53
CA ILE A 166 1.78 1.90 -15.76
C ILE A 166 0.65 1.27 -16.57
N SER A 167 -0.20 2.13 -17.14
CA SER A 167 -1.21 1.69 -18.09
C SER A 167 -0.93 2.25 -19.47
N SER A 168 -1.23 1.43 -20.49
CA SER A 168 -1.17 1.83 -21.89
C SER A 168 -2.24 2.87 -22.26
N LYS A 169 -3.24 3.04 -21.39
CA LYS A 169 -4.40 3.92 -21.54
C LYS A 169 -4.76 4.57 -20.20
N SER A 170 -5.83 5.35 -20.19
CA SER A 170 -6.39 5.97 -19.00
C SER A 170 -7.13 4.95 -18.11
N VAL A 171 -6.76 4.87 -16.82
CA VAL A 171 -7.24 3.84 -15.88
C VAL A 171 -7.88 4.47 -14.65
N TYR A 172 -9.02 3.92 -14.21
CA TYR A 172 -9.61 4.14 -12.89
C TYR A 172 -9.05 3.11 -11.91
N PHE A 173 -8.79 3.52 -10.68
CA PHE A 173 -8.39 2.62 -9.62
C PHE A 173 -8.93 3.05 -8.25
N ASP A 174 -9.21 2.07 -7.41
CA ASP A 174 -9.83 2.24 -6.10
C ASP A 174 -9.48 1.06 -5.17
N ASN A 175 -9.89 1.15 -3.90
CA ASN A 175 -9.83 0.10 -2.88
C ASN A 175 -8.47 -0.60 -2.82
N LEU A 176 -7.39 0.17 -2.65
CA LEU A 176 -6.05 -0.40 -2.51
C LEU A 176 -5.97 -1.08 -1.13
N LYS A 177 -6.03 -2.41 -1.11
CA LYS A 177 -5.93 -3.19 0.12
C LYS A 177 -4.48 -3.43 0.45
N THR A 178 -4.03 -2.88 1.56
CA THR A 178 -2.65 -2.96 2.04
C THR A 178 -2.63 -3.45 3.49
N SER A 179 -1.51 -4.00 3.94
CA SER A 179 -1.30 -4.25 5.36
C SER A 179 0.13 -3.93 5.77
N ASN A 180 0.32 -3.55 7.02
CA ASN A 180 1.66 -3.35 7.57
C ASN A 180 2.38 -4.70 7.68
N VAL A 181 3.70 -4.71 7.55
CA VAL A 181 4.50 -5.89 7.89
C VAL A 181 4.73 -5.87 9.40
N PRO A 182 4.27 -6.88 10.17
CA PRO A 182 4.54 -6.93 11.60
C PRO A 182 6.04 -6.85 11.86
N GLU A 183 6.44 -5.97 12.78
CA GLU A 183 7.83 -5.92 13.20
C GLU A 183 8.27 -7.29 13.71
N PRO A 184 9.48 -7.77 13.33
CA PRO A 184 9.97 -9.04 13.81
C PRO A 184 9.98 -9.07 15.34
N ALA A 185 9.44 -10.14 15.94
CA ALA A 185 9.46 -10.34 17.39
C ALA A 185 10.88 -10.30 17.99
N SER A 186 11.92 -10.44 17.17
CA SER A 186 13.32 -10.24 17.56
C SER A 186 13.58 -8.84 18.10
N LEU A 187 12.91 -7.79 17.62
CA LEU A 187 13.02 -6.44 18.19
C LEU A 187 12.47 -6.38 19.61
N ALA A 188 11.27 -6.93 19.81
CA ALA A 188 10.67 -7.03 21.14
C ALA A 188 11.56 -7.86 22.09
N LEU A 189 12.09 -8.99 21.63
CA LEU A 189 13.02 -9.83 22.41
C LEU A 189 14.33 -9.12 22.71
N THR A 190 14.85 -8.32 21.77
CA THR A 190 16.06 -7.53 21.98
C THR A 190 15.82 -6.46 23.04
N LEU A 191 14.71 -5.74 22.96
CA LEU A 191 14.32 -4.76 23.97
C LEU A 191 14.09 -5.41 25.34
N LEU A 192 13.45 -6.58 25.39
CA LEU A 192 13.28 -7.36 26.62
C LEU A 192 14.63 -7.82 27.20
N ALA A 193 15.55 -8.30 26.37
CA ALA A 193 16.88 -8.71 26.81
C ALA A 193 17.68 -7.53 27.37
N LEU A 194 17.67 -6.39 26.68
CA LEU A 194 18.34 -5.18 27.13
C LEU A 194 17.72 -4.62 28.42
N GLY A 195 16.39 -4.62 28.52
CA GLY A 195 15.66 -4.22 29.73
C GLY A 195 15.97 -5.13 30.93
N GLY A 196 16.01 -6.45 30.70
CA GLY A 196 16.39 -7.44 31.71
C GLY A 196 17.82 -7.25 32.22
N LEU A 197 18.78 -7.00 31.32
CA LEU A 197 20.16 -6.70 31.68
C LEU A 197 20.28 -5.41 32.50
N ALA A 198 19.56 -4.35 32.11
CA ALA A 198 19.53 -3.09 32.85
C ALA A 198 18.95 -3.26 34.26
N TYR A 199 17.86 -4.03 34.39
CA TYR A 199 17.24 -4.33 35.67
C TYR A 199 18.17 -5.14 36.58
N SER A 200 18.81 -6.19 36.04
CA SER A 200 19.77 -7.02 36.78
C SER A 200 20.93 -6.20 37.36
N ARG A 201 21.52 -5.30 36.54
CA ARG A 201 22.61 -4.41 36.97
C ARG A 201 22.19 -3.41 38.05
N ARG A 202 20.91 -3.00 38.09
CA ARG A 202 20.39 -2.10 39.12
C ARG A 202 20.27 -2.81 40.47
N ASN A 203 19.84 -4.07 40.47
CA ASN A 203 19.74 -4.85 41.71
C ASN A 203 21.11 -5.29 42.24
N SER A 204 22.10 -5.54 41.38
CA SER A 204 23.45 -5.92 41.83
C SER A 204 24.23 -4.80 42.53
N LYS A 205 23.80 -3.54 42.42
CA LYS A 205 24.41 -2.39 43.11
C LYS A 205 23.76 -2.06 44.46
N ARG A 206 22.63 -2.72 44.79
CA ARG A 206 21.88 -2.53 46.03
C ARG A 206 22.11 -3.66 47.04
N ALA A 207 22.72 -4.76 46.61
CA ALA A 207 23.27 -5.82 47.45
C ALA A 207 24.76 -5.55 47.68
#